data_AF-A0A829ZSB0-F1
#
_entry.id   AF-A0A829ZSB0-F1
#
_cell.length_a   1.000
_cell.length_b   1.000
_cell.length_c   1.000
_cell.angle_alpha   90.00
_cell.angle_beta   90.00
_cell.angle_gamma   90.00
#
_symmetry.space_group_name_H-M   'P 1'
#
loop_
_entity.id
_entity.type
_entity.pdbx_description
1 polymer ?
#
loop_
_entity_poly.entity_id
_entity_poly.type
_entity_poly.pdbx_seq_one_letter_code
_entity_poly.pdbx_strand_id
1 'polypeptide(L)'
;MQFSFLGNLVTGSGPVHTLMITLALVGMIIAVIIWVMELSGRTITSKGIVKNNVKWDATTVATIAICAALYIVGRPIQFQFVPGIGGFNPTLALAPILSVLFGLPGAIGVTFSMPVGDAISGALTVGSVAGFLSHTFVTWLPYKMVKNADFKKASNVISFYVWGIIIGPIIHAIVIPGWLDFTHTVPPAVAWAGVTASIIINHMLTAAVVSAILMPILYPIVKSRGMYWQDRYQVGEEE
;
A
#
# COMPACT_ATOMS: atom_id res chain seq x y z
N MET A 1 -19.44 23.31 -16.17
CA MET A 1 -19.56 22.37 -15.03
C MET A 1 -18.31 21.51 -14.78
N GLN A 2 -17.47 21.18 -15.78
CA GLN A 2 -16.28 20.34 -15.54
C GLN A 2 -15.05 21.08 -14.96
N PHE A 3 -14.85 22.37 -15.28
CA PHE A 3 -13.67 23.11 -14.82
C PHE A 3 -13.73 23.54 -13.33
N SER A 4 -14.93 23.74 -12.78
CA SER A 4 -15.09 24.08 -11.35
C SER A 4 -14.82 22.89 -10.44
N PHE A 5 -15.05 21.65 -10.90
CA PHE A 5 -14.80 20.44 -10.10
C PHE A 5 -13.30 20.22 -9.88
N LEU A 6 -12.50 20.24 -10.96
CA LEU A 6 -11.04 20.13 -10.88
C LEU A 6 -10.42 21.33 -10.17
N GLY A 7 -10.93 22.54 -10.43
CA GLY A 7 -10.52 23.76 -9.72
C GLY A 7 -10.71 23.62 -8.21
N ASN A 8 -11.91 23.26 -7.76
CA ASN A 8 -12.25 23.09 -6.35
C ASN A 8 -11.45 21.98 -5.64
N LEU A 9 -11.12 20.90 -6.35
CA LEU A 9 -10.28 19.83 -5.82
C LEU A 9 -8.82 20.30 -5.64
N VAL A 10 -8.29 21.08 -6.59
CA VAL A 10 -6.92 21.61 -6.55
C VAL A 10 -6.78 22.79 -5.59
N THR A 11 -7.81 23.63 -5.45
CA THR A 11 -7.80 24.81 -4.57
C THR A 11 -8.22 24.50 -3.13
N GLY A 12 -8.66 23.28 -2.84
CA GLY A 12 -9.05 22.86 -1.49
C GLY A 12 -10.32 23.56 -0.99
N SER A 13 -11.32 23.73 -1.85
CA SER A 13 -12.54 24.49 -1.52
C SER A 13 -13.82 23.81 -1.99
N GLY A 14 -14.88 23.90 -1.20
CA GLY A 14 -16.23 23.45 -1.56
C GLY A 14 -16.61 22.05 -1.05
N PRO A 15 -17.83 21.58 -1.33
CA PRO A 15 -18.38 20.36 -0.71
C PRO A 15 -17.64 19.07 -1.08
N VAL A 16 -17.03 19.02 -2.28
CA VAL A 16 -16.21 17.88 -2.72
C VAL A 16 -14.96 17.75 -1.87
N HIS A 17 -14.33 18.88 -1.51
CA HIS A 17 -13.13 18.89 -0.68
C HIS A 17 -13.41 18.34 0.72
N THR A 18 -14.51 18.77 1.35
CA THR A 18 -14.98 18.22 2.64
C THR A 18 -15.26 16.72 2.55
N LEU A 19 -15.88 16.25 1.46
CA LEU A 19 -16.11 14.83 1.24
C LEU A 19 -14.79 14.06 1.14
N MET A 20 -13.81 14.56 0.38
CA MET A 20 -12.51 13.91 0.22
C MET A 20 -11.74 13.82 1.54
N ILE A 21 -11.74 14.87 2.36
CA ILE A 21 -11.16 14.82 3.72
C ILE A 21 -11.90 13.79 4.58
N THR A 22 -13.22 13.76 4.52
CA THR A 22 -14.02 12.79 5.29
C THR A 22 -13.68 11.36 4.89
N LEU A 23 -13.58 11.08 3.59
CA LEU A 23 -13.15 9.77 3.07
C LEU A 23 -11.73 9.42 3.51
N ALA A 24 -10.82 10.39 3.54
CA ALA A 24 -9.47 10.19 4.03
C ALA A 24 -9.45 9.76 5.50
N LEU A 25 -10.17 10.48 6.37
CA LEU A 25 -10.26 10.15 7.80
C LEU A 25 -10.91 8.78 8.04
N VAL A 26 -11.98 8.47 7.31
CA VAL A 26 -12.60 7.13 7.34
C VAL A 26 -11.60 6.07 6.90
N GLY A 27 -10.81 6.32 5.84
CA GLY A 27 -9.73 5.45 5.40
C GLY A 27 -8.68 5.19 6.49
N MET A 28 -8.29 6.22 7.24
CA MET A 28 -7.34 6.08 8.36
C MET A 28 -7.90 5.17 9.46
N ILE A 29 -9.18 5.34 9.82
CA ILE A 29 -9.85 4.50 10.81
C ILE A 29 -9.94 3.05 10.33
N ILE A 30 -10.32 2.84 9.06
CA ILE A 30 -10.38 1.51 8.44
C ILE A 30 -9.02 0.84 8.46
N ALA A 31 -7.94 1.56 8.12
CA ALA A 31 -6.58 1.01 8.16
C ALA A 31 -6.19 0.54 9.57
N VAL A 32 -6.50 1.31 10.60
CA VAL A 32 -6.27 0.91 12.01
C VAL A 32 -7.06 -0.36 12.35
N ILE A 33 -8.35 -0.39 12.02
CA ILE A 33 -9.21 -1.57 12.27
C ILE A 33 -8.67 -2.81 11.56
N ILE A 34 -8.24 -2.68 10.30
CA ILE A 34 -7.62 -3.76 9.53
C ILE A 34 -6.42 -4.31 10.27
N TRP A 35 -5.46 -3.46 10.67
CA TRP A 35 -4.24 -3.94 11.32
C TRP A 35 -4.48 -4.51 12.70
N VAL A 36 -5.34 -3.90 13.52
CA VAL A 36 -5.72 -4.47 14.82
C VAL A 36 -6.31 -5.86 14.64
N MET A 37 -7.19 -6.02 13.66
CA MET A 37 -7.81 -7.30 13.36
C MET A 37 -6.78 -8.33 12.87
N GLU A 38 -5.97 -8.00 11.85
CA GLU A 38 -4.95 -8.90 11.30
C GLU A 38 -3.93 -9.33 12.36
N LEU A 39 -3.44 -8.39 13.17
CA LEU A 39 -2.48 -8.68 14.24
C LEU A 39 -3.11 -9.47 15.40
N SER A 40 -4.43 -9.36 15.60
CA SER A 40 -5.16 -10.22 16.55
C SER A 40 -5.35 -11.67 16.08
N GLY A 41 -4.84 -12.01 14.88
CA GLY A 41 -4.98 -13.34 14.28
C GLY A 41 -6.30 -13.56 13.55
N ARG A 42 -7.06 -12.47 13.28
CA ARG A 42 -8.34 -12.51 12.58
C ARG A 42 -8.25 -11.76 11.26
N THR A 43 -9.06 -12.12 10.29
CA THR A 43 -9.10 -11.43 8.99
C THR A 43 -10.49 -11.47 8.39
N ILE A 44 -10.77 -10.54 7.48
CA ILE A 44 -12.04 -10.47 6.75
C ILE A 44 -11.98 -11.37 5.51
N THR A 45 -13.06 -12.10 5.29
CA THR A 45 -13.34 -12.84 4.05
C THR A 45 -14.76 -12.57 3.59
N SER A 46 -15.15 -13.07 2.42
CA SER A 46 -16.53 -12.99 1.93
C SER A 46 -17.55 -13.70 2.84
N LYS A 47 -17.10 -14.61 3.70
CA LYS A 47 -17.93 -15.36 4.66
C LYS A 47 -17.96 -14.71 6.06
N GLY A 48 -17.29 -13.57 6.25
CA GLY A 48 -17.17 -12.89 7.54
C GLY A 48 -15.74 -12.90 8.10
N ILE A 49 -15.63 -12.71 9.42
CA ILE A 49 -14.36 -12.65 10.14
C ILE A 49 -13.93 -14.08 10.51
N VAL A 50 -12.75 -14.48 10.07
CA VAL A 50 -12.17 -15.82 10.29
C VAL A 50 -10.75 -15.70 10.82
N LYS A 51 -10.14 -16.80 11.27
CA LYS A 51 -8.72 -16.83 11.66
C LYS A 51 -7.84 -16.65 10.42
N ASN A 52 -6.77 -15.87 10.53
CA ASN A 52 -5.81 -15.69 9.43
C ASN A 52 -4.78 -16.81 9.33
N ASN A 53 -4.62 -17.61 10.40
CA ASN A 53 -3.75 -18.78 10.50
C ASN A 53 -2.28 -18.52 10.14
N VAL A 54 -1.81 -17.28 10.27
CA VAL A 54 -0.39 -16.98 10.05
C VAL A 54 0.43 -17.63 11.16
N LYS A 55 1.35 -18.51 10.77
CA LYS A 55 2.33 -19.09 11.69
C LYS A 55 3.41 -18.05 11.98
N TRP A 56 3.47 -17.58 13.22
CA TRP A 56 4.48 -16.65 13.71
C TRP A 56 5.80 -17.36 14.01
N ASP A 57 6.37 -18.00 12.99
CA ASP A 57 7.66 -18.67 13.03
C ASP A 57 8.82 -17.73 12.63
N ALA A 58 10.06 -18.19 12.80
CA ALA A 58 11.25 -17.43 12.44
C ALA A 58 11.25 -17.01 10.96
N THR A 59 10.72 -17.86 10.08
CA THR A 59 10.59 -17.57 8.64
C THR A 59 9.66 -16.39 8.39
N THR A 60 8.49 -16.34 9.05
CA THR A 60 7.55 -15.21 8.95
C THR A 60 8.16 -13.91 9.42
N VAL A 61 8.85 -13.93 10.57
CA VAL A 61 9.52 -12.74 11.12
C VAL A 61 10.65 -12.28 10.18
N ALA A 62 11.45 -13.21 9.65
CA ALA A 62 12.50 -12.89 8.68
C ALA A 62 11.92 -12.31 7.38
N THR A 63 10.81 -12.86 6.88
CA THR A 63 10.13 -12.33 5.69
C THR A 63 9.63 -10.91 5.91
N ILE A 64 9.07 -10.59 7.08
CA ILE A 64 8.66 -9.22 7.44
C ILE A 64 9.87 -8.28 7.37
N ALA A 65 10.97 -8.66 8.02
CA ALA A 65 12.19 -7.84 8.07
C ALA A 65 12.82 -7.64 6.68
N ILE A 66 12.87 -8.68 5.84
CA ILE A 66 13.41 -8.60 4.48
C ILE A 66 12.51 -7.73 3.60
N CYS A 67 11.18 -7.91 3.67
CA CYS A 67 10.25 -7.07 2.90
C CYS A 67 10.37 -5.60 3.31
N ALA A 68 10.47 -5.32 4.62
CA ALA A 68 10.73 -3.98 5.14
C ALA A 68 12.03 -3.39 4.58
N ALA A 69 13.14 -4.13 4.66
CA ALA A 69 14.44 -3.70 4.18
C ALA A 69 14.44 -3.42 2.66
N LEU A 70 13.90 -4.35 1.86
CA LEU A 70 13.79 -4.20 0.40
C LEU A 70 12.92 -3.00 0.01
N TYR A 71 11.91 -2.68 0.82
CA TYR A 71 11.05 -1.54 0.55
C TYR A 71 11.76 -0.20 0.80
N ILE A 72 12.46 -0.09 1.93
CA ILE A 72 13.11 1.17 2.34
C ILE A 72 14.48 1.40 1.71
N VAL A 73 15.16 0.36 1.19
CA VAL A 73 16.52 0.50 0.62
C VAL A 73 16.58 1.48 -0.56
N GLY A 74 15.46 1.70 -1.25
CA GLY A 74 15.36 2.69 -2.33
C GLY A 74 15.15 4.12 -1.90
N ARG A 75 14.96 4.41 -0.60
CA ARG A 75 14.75 5.78 -0.11
C ARG A 75 15.89 6.75 -0.50
N PRO A 76 17.18 6.38 -0.45
CA PRO A 76 18.27 7.28 -0.84
C PRO A 76 18.29 7.68 -2.31
N ILE A 77 17.71 6.86 -3.21
CA ILE A 77 17.65 7.15 -4.66
C ILE A 77 16.36 7.86 -5.08
N GLN A 78 15.53 8.27 -4.12
CA GLN A 78 14.27 8.97 -4.39
C GLN A 78 14.52 10.37 -4.93
N PHE A 79 13.97 10.65 -6.11
CA PHE A 79 13.95 11.99 -6.68
C PHE A 79 12.76 12.77 -6.12
N GLN A 80 13.00 13.69 -5.19
CA GLN A 80 11.96 14.43 -4.46
C GLN A 80 11.27 15.47 -5.36
N PHE A 81 9.93 15.39 -5.47
CA PHE A 81 9.12 16.44 -6.11
C PHE A 81 8.66 17.47 -5.07
N VAL A 82 8.26 16.99 -3.89
CA VAL A 82 7.90 17.78 -2.71
C VAL A 82 8.91 17.43 -1.61
N PRO A 83 9.81 18.36 -1.25
CA PRO A 83 10.85 18.12 -0.26
C PRO A 83 10.27 17.54 1.05
N GLY A 84 10.84 16.43 1.51
CA GLY A 84 10.47 15.79 2.78
C GLY A 84 9.16 15.00 2.78
N ILE A 85 8.40 14.96 1.69
CA ILE A 85 7.08 14.30 1.65
C ILE A 85 6.99 13.26 0.55
N GLY A 86 7.35 13.60 -0.68
CA GLY A 86 7.03 12.76 -1.81
C GLY A 86 7.83 13.08 -3.07
N GLY A 87 8.12 12.03 -3.83
CA GLY A 87 8.88 12.12 -5.06
C GLY A 87 8.80 10.84 -5.84
N PHE A 88 9.52 10.74 -6.95
CA PHE A 88 9.66 9.49 -7.69
C PHE A 88 10.61 8.54 -6.97
N ASN A 89 10.12 7.35 -6.64
CA ASN A 89 10.91 6.29 -6.03
C ASN A 89 10.49 4.92 -6.59
N PRO A 90 11.36 4.26 -7.37
CA PRO A 90 11.02 3.00 -8.02
C PRO A 90 10.83 1.84 -7.04
N THR A 91 11.36 1.89 -5.82
CA THR A 91 11.14 0.79 -4.85
C THR A 91 9.73 0.77 -4.27
N LEU A 92 8.98 1.88 -4.37
CA LEU A 92 7.59 1.91 -3.94
C LEU A 92 6.70 0.97 -4.75
N ALA A 93 7.10 0.63 -5.98
CA ALA A 93 6.46 -0.37 -6.83
C ALA A 93 6.48 -1.79 -6.24
N LEU A 94 7.37 -2.07 -5.29
CA LEU A 94 7.48 -3.38 -4.66
C LEU A 94 6.33 -3.66 -3.68
N ALA A 95 5.57 -2.64 -3.25
CA ALA A 95 4.52 -2.80 -2.25
C ALA A 95 3.47 -3.88 -2.62
N PRO A 96 2.76 -3.79 -3.76
CA PRO A 96 1.79 -4.82 -4.14
C PRO A 96 2.44 -6.15 -4.53
N ILE A 97 3.71 -6.13 -5.00
CA ILE A 97 4.45 -7.35 -5.38
C ILE A 97 4.76 -8.19 -4.14
N LEU A 98 5.37 -7.57 -3.13
CA LEU A 98 5.76 -8.25 -1.90
C LEU A 98 4.54 -8.70 -1.10
N SER A 99 3.47 -7.92 -1.07
CA SER A 99 2.25 -8.32 -0.36
C SER A 99 1.54 -9.51 -1.01
N VAL A 100 1.53 -9.60 -2.34
CA VAL A 100 0.92 -10.72 -3.07
C VAL A 100 1.77 -11.98 -3.00
N LEU A 101 3.11 -11.85 -3.02
CA LEU A 101 4.04 -12.99 -2.95
C LEU A 101 4.17 -13.56 -1.54
N PHE A 102 4.24 -12.70 -0.53
CA PHE A 102 4.53 -13.08 0.85
C PHE A 102 3.36 -12.92 1.81
N GLY A 103 2.20 -12.48 1.32
CA GLY A 103 0.96 -12.43 2.07
C GLY A 103 0.95 -11.35 3.15
N LEU A 104 0.36 -11.68 4.29
CA LEU A 104 0.32 -10.79 5.46
C LEU A 104 1.73 -10.41 5.96
N PRO A 105 2.72 -11.32 6.04
CA PRO A 105 4.11 -10.95 6.32
C PRO A 105 4.67 -9.88 5.38
N GLY A 106 4.44 -10.01 4.07
CA GLY A 106 4.86 -9.03 3.07
C GLY A 106 4.15 -7.68 3.26
N ALA A 107 2.85 -7.71 3.51
CA ALA A 107 2.06 -6.51 3.75
C ALA A 107 2.49 -5.77 5.03
N ILE A 108 2.74 -6.49 6.13
CA ILE A 108 3.26 -5.92 7.38
C ILE A 108 4.64 -5.32 7.14
N GLY A 109 5.56 -6.07 6.54
CA GLY A 109 6.92 -5.61 6.28
C GLY A 109 6.95 -4.30 5.50
N VAL A 110 6.19 -4.22 4.41
CA VAL A 110 6.10 -2.99 3.61
C VAL A 110 5.45 -1.85 4.40
N THR A 111 4.25 -2.06 4.94
CA THR A 111 3.49 -0.98 5.58
C THR A 111 4.18 -0.44 6.83
N PHE A 112 4.63 -1.31 7.75
CA PHE A 112 5.25 -0.89 9.00
C PHE A 112 6.70 -0.40 8.83
N SER A 113 7.34 -0.68 7.69
CA SER A 113 8.64 -0.07 7.39
C SER A 113 8.56 1.42 7.07
N MET A 114 7.38 1.95 6.73
CA MET A 114 7.23 3.34 6.32
C MET A 114 7.66 4.35 7.40
N PRO A 115 7.13 4.30 8.64
CA PRO A 115 7.62 5.17 9.73
C PRO A 115 9.10 4.95 10.03
N VAL A 116 9.61 3.72 9.91
CA VAL A 116 11.01 3.40 10.15
C VAL A 116 11.91 4.08 9.10
N GLY A 117 11.54 4.01 7.82
CA GLY A 117 12.27 4.68 6.75
C GLY A 117 12.22 6.20 6.88
N ASP A 118 11.09 6.77 7.29
CA ASP A 118 10.96 8.20 7.55
C ASP A 118 11.83 8.61 8.76
N ALA A 119 11.89 7.80 9.82
CA ALA A 119 12.75 8.05 10.97
C ALA A 119 14.24 8.03 10.62
N ILE A 120 14.69 7.02 9.86
CA ILE A 120 16.09 6.87 9.44
C ILE A 120 16.53 8.02 8.52
N SER A 121 15.62 8.53 7.68
CA SER A 121 15.90 9.66 6.78
C SER A 121 15.73 11.03 7.43
N GLY A 122 15.30 11.11 8.69
CA GLY A 122 15.01 12.36 9.38
C GLY A 122 13.74 13.07 8.88
N ALA A 123 12.89 12.37 8.14
CA ALA A 123 11.65 12.87 7.54
C ALA A 123 10.38 12.50 8.32
N LEU A 124 10.52 11.92 9.52
CA LEU A 124 9.38 11.52 10.35
C LEU A 124 8.58 12.74 10.82
N THR A 125 7.34 12.85 10.35
CA THR A 125 6.43 13.96 10.67
C THR A 125 5.01 13.45 10.94
N VAL A 126 4.06 14.34 11.25
CA VAL A 126 2.63 14.01 11.30
C VAL A 126 2.13 13.47 9.95
N GLY A 127 2.77 13.85 8.84
CA GLY A 127 2.50 13.30 7.51
C GLY A 127 2.88 11.82 7.37
N SER A 128 3.85 11.33 8.13
CA SER A 128 4.26 9.92 8.13
C SER A 128 3.16 8.99 8.63
N VAL A 129 2.25 9.48 9.48
CA VAL A 129 1.05 8.73 9.89
C VAL A 129 0.16 8.46 8.69
N ALA A 130 -0.01 9.45 7.80
CA ALA A 130 -0.73 9.33 6.55
C ALA A 130 -0.08 8.28 5.65
N GLY A 131 1.24 8.40 5.44
CA GLY A 131 2.01 7.45 4.64
C GLY A 131 1.82 6.02 5.15
N PHE A 132 2.06 5.80 6.44
CA PHE A 132 1.90 4.51 7.09
C PHE A 132 0.49 3.91 6.96
N LEU A 133 -0.53 4.60 7.46
CA LEU A 133 -1.88 4.03 7.50
C LEU A 133 -2.49 3.91 6.11
N SER A 134 -2.23 4.87 5.23
CA SER A 134 -2.68 4.79 3.85
C SER A 134 -1.97 3.66 3.08
N HIS A 135 -0.72 3.34 3.39
CA HIS A 135 0.02 2.24 2.75
C HIS A 135 -0.65 0.88 2.95
N THR A 136 -1.52 0.75 3.95
CA THR A 136 -2.39 -0.42 4.13
C THR A 136 -3.15 -0.77 2.85
N PHE A 137 -3.68 0.23 2.13
CA PHE A 137 -4.51 -0.02 0.96
C PHE A 137 -3.72 -0.49 -0.26
N VAL A 138 -2.42 -0.16 -0.35
CA VAL A 138 -1.56 -0.64 -1.44
C VAL A 138 -0.92 -2.00 -1.13
N THR A 139 -0.99 -2.49 0.11
CA THR A 139 -0.42 -3.78 0.51
C THR A 139 -1.49 -4.81 0.85
N TRP A 140 -2.39 -4.48 1.78
CA TRP A 140 -3.42 -5.38 2.30
C TRP A 140 -4.44 -5.74 1.22
N LEU A 141 -4.89 -4.77 0.43
CA LEU A 141 -5.91 -5.00 -0.60
C LEU A 141 -5.43 -6.01 -1.66
N PRO A 142 -4.27 -5.84 -2.31
CA PRO A 142 -3.78 -6.85 -3.26
C PRO A 142 -3.46 -8.18 -2.58
N TYR A 143 -2.92 -8.20 -1.36
CA TYR A 143 -2.74 -9.45 -0.59
C TYR A 143 -4.05 -10.23 -0.47
N LYS A 144 -5.14 -9.56 -0.11
CA LYS A 144 -6.44 -10.20 0.15
C LYS A 144 -7.20 -10.57 -1.11
N MET A 145 -7.14 -9.71 -2.12
CA MET A 145 -8.03 -9.83 -3.29
C MET A 145 -7.39 -10.62 -4.45
N VAL A 146 -6.05 -10.67 -4.51
CA VAL A 146 -5.33 -11.43 -5.55
C VAL A 146 -5.19 -12.87 -5.10
N LYS A 147 -6.02 -13.74 -5.67
CA LYS A 147 -6.07 -15.16 -5.28
C LYS A 147 -4.88 -15.98 -5.73
N ASN A 148 -4.11 -15.54 -6.73
CA ASN A 148 -2.97 -16.27 -7.23
C ASN A 148 -2.03 -15.31 -7.97
N ALA A 149 -0.73 -15.40 -7.67
CA ALA A 149 0.31 -14.53 -8.24
C ALA A 149 0.88 -15.02 -9.59
N ASP A 150 0.36 -16.12 -10.15
CA ASP A 150 0.79 -16.67 -11.43
C ASP A 150 0.29 -15.81 -12.61
N PHE A 151 1.18 -15.00 -13.15
CA PHE A 151 0.91 -14.11 -14.29
C PHE A 151 0.80 -14.84 -15.64
N LYS A 152 0.91 -16.18 -15.69
CA LYS A 152 0.57 -16.95 -16.89
C LYS A 152 -0.93 -16.91 -17.21
N LYS A 153 -1.78 -16.65 -16.21
CA LYS A 153 -3.24 -16.54 -16.39
C LYS A 153 -3.67 -15.08 -16.41
N ALA A 154 -4.35 -14.67 -17.48
CA ALA A 154 -4.86 -13.30 -17.64
C ALA A 154 -5.76 -12.85 -16.48
N SER A 155 -6.58 -13.74 -15.91
CA SER A 155 -7.45 -13.42 -14.77
C SER A 155 -6.65 -13.00 -13.52
N ASN A 156 -5.48 -13.58 -13.30
CA ASN A 156 -4.60 -13.24 -12.18
C ASN A 156 -3.92 -11.90 -12.41
N VAL A 157 -3.48 -11.64 -13.64
CA VAL A 157 -2.92 -10.35 -14.05
C VAL A 157 -3.98 -9.26 -13.85
N ILE A 158 -5.19 -9.45 -14.39
CA ILE A 158 -6.29 -8.48 -14.24
C ILE A 158 -6.60 -8.24 -12.75
N SER A 159 -6.70 -9.30 -11.94
CA SER A 159 -6.93 -9.18 -10.51
C SER A 159 -5.84 -8.35 -9.82
N PHE A 160 -4.57 -8.61 -10.12
CA PHE A 160 -3.45 -7.85 -9.58
C PHE A 160 -3.51 -6.38 -9.97
N TYR A 161 -3.76 -6.06 -11.25
CA TYR A 161 -3.83 -4.67 -11.70
C TYR A 161 -5.03 -3.93 -11.12
N VAL A 162 -6.20 -4.57 -11.05
CA VAL A 162 -7.38 -3.97 -10.43
C VAL A 162 -7.09 -3.62 -8.97
N TRP A 163 -6.58 -4.56 -8.17
CA TRP A 163 -6.48 -4.34 -6.72
C TRP A 163 -5.19 -3.64 -6.29
N GLY A 164 -4.05 -4.02 -6.88
CA GLY A 164 -2.73 -3.50 -6.50
C GLY A 164 -2.30 -2.24 -7.23
N ILE A 165 -2.82 -1.99 -8.45
CA ILE A 165 -2.37 -0.88 -9.31
C ILE A 165 -3.44 0.20 -9.47
N ILE A 166 -4.73 -0.13 -9.35
CA ILE A 166 -5.83 0.81 -9.53
C ILE A 166 -6.51 1.14 -8.20
N ILE A 167 -7.23 0.20 -7.60
CA ILE A 167 -8.11 0.49 -6.47
C ILE A 167 -7.31 0.88 -5.22
N GLY A 168 -6.30 0.09 -4.83
CA GLY A 168 -5.45 0.39 -3.67
C GLY A 168 -4.78 1.77 -3.78
N PRO A 169 -4.08 2.06 -4.89
CA PRO A 169 -3.46 3.36 -5.12
C PRO A 169 -4.44 4.54 -5.22
N ILE A 170 -5.66 4.36 -5.74
CA ILE A 170 -6.68 5.43 -5.76
C ILE A 170 -7.12 5.78 -4.33
N ILE A 171 -7.38 4.78 -3.49
CA ILE A 171 -7.69 5.02 -2.07
C ILE A 171 -6.50 5.71 -1.41
N HIS A 172 -5.29 5.23 -1.68
CA HIS A 172 -4.06 5.81 -1.17
C HIS A 172 -3.88 7.29 -1.54
N ALA A 173 -4.19 7.63 -2.79
CA ALA A 173 -4.16 8.98 -3.37
C ALA A 173 -5.26 9.91 -2.86
N ILE A 174 -6.28 9.39 -2.15
CA ILE A 174 -7.28 10.20 -1.45
C ILE A 174 -6.86 10.38 0.01
N VAL A 175 -6.44 9.30 0.67
CA VAL A 175 -6.18 9.27 2.11
C VAL A 175 -4.96 10.13 2.49
N ILE A 176 -3.84 10.05 1.73
CA ILE A 176 -2.66 10.86 2.07
C ILE A 176 -2.94 12.36 1.92
N PRO A 177 -3.36 12.86 0.75
CA PRO A 177 -3.62 14.30 0.59
C PRO A 177 -4.68 14.81 1.55
N GLY A 178 -5.75 14.06 1.76
CA GLY A 178 -6.82 14.45 2.68
C GLY A 178 -6.35 14.55 4.13
N TRP A 179 -5.45 13.67 4.58
CA TRP A 179 -4.84 13.79 5.91
C TRP A 179 -3.89 14.99 5.99
N LEU A 180 -3.03 15.19 4.99
CA LEU A 180 -2.07 16.29 4.97
C LEU A 180 -2.76 17.66 4.98
N ASP A 181 -3.88 17.76 4.26
CA ASP A 181 -4.74 18.95 4.23
C ASP A 181 -5.44 19.15 5.57
N PHE A 182 -6.08 18.11 6.11
CA PHE A 182 -6.77 18.16 7.40
C PHE A 182 -5.85 18.57 8.56
N THR A 183 -4.60 18.08 8.56
CA THR A 183 -3.60 18.41 9.58
C THR A 183 -2.84 19.70 9.29
N HIS A 184 -3.10 20.34 8.15
CA HIS A 184 -2.38 21.52 7.64
C HIS A 184 -0.86 21.32 7.60
N THR A 185 -0.41 20.09 7.33
CA THR A 185 1.02 19.75 7.24
C THR A 185 1.66 20.44 6.02
N VAL A 186 0.89 20.65 4.95
CA VAL A 186 1.28 21.41 3.75
C VAL A 186 0.10 22.20 3.20
N PRO A 187 0.35 23.19 2.31
CA PRO A 187 -0.73 23.87 1.60
C PRO A 187 -1.63 22.87 0.84
N PRO A 188 -2.97 23.07 0.80
CA PRO A 188 -3.92 22.16 0.15
C PRO A 188 -3.56 21.83 -1.31
N ALA A 189 -3.13 22.84 -2.08
CA ALA A 189 -2.71 22.64 -3.47
C ALA A 189 -1.51 21.68 -3.58
N VAL A 190 -0.56 21.72 -2.63
CA VAL A 190 0.60 20.82 -2.61
C VAL A 190 0.17 19.40 -2.27
N ALA A 191 -0.75 19.23 -1.30
CA ALA A 191 -1.32 17.94 -0.95
C ALA A 191 -2.06 17.33 -2.14
N TRP A 192 -3.07 18.03 -2.69
CA TRP A 192 -3.96 17.47 -3.70
C TRP A 192 -3.38 17.39 -5.11
N ALA A 193 -2.41 18.24 -5.47
CA ALA A 193 -1.76 18.17 -6.78
C ALA A 193 -0.40 17.44 -6.69
N GLY A 194 0.53 17.95 -5.89
CA GLY A 194 1.91 17.45 -5.85
C GLY A 194 2.02 16.03 -5.28
N VAL A 195 1.43 15.80 -4.10
CA VAL A 195 1.51 14.48 -3.44
C VAL A 195 0.68 13.44 -4.20
N THR A 196 -0.53 13.79 -4.63
CA THR A 196 -1.37 12.91 -5.49
C THR A 196 -0.65 12.49 -6.77
N ALA A 197 -0.02 13.42 -7.49
CA ALA A 197 0.74 13.09 -8.69
C ALA A 197 1.90 12.14 -8.39
N SER A 198 2.63 12.38 -7.29
CA SER A 198 3.70 11.49 -6.83
C SER A 198 3.18 10.07 -6.57
N ILE A 199 2.02 9.95 -5.91
CA ILE A 199 1.38 8.65 -5.63
C ILE A 199 1.01 7.93 -6.92
N ILE A 200 0.35 8.61 -7.86
CA ILE A 200 -0.06 8.03 -9.14
C ILE A 200 1.17 7.51 -9.90
N ILE A 201 2.25 8.29 -9.97
CA ILE A 201 3.46 7.89 -10.68
C ILE A 201 4.08 6.64 -10.03
N ASN A 202 4.21 6.60 -8.71
CA ASN A 202 4.89 5.48 -8.04
C ASN A 202 4.04 4.22 -7.93
N HIS A 203 2.80 4.36 -7.45
CA HIS A 203 1.95 3.23 -7.08
C HIS A 203 1.03 2.78 -8.21
N MET A 204 0.87 3.57 -9.28
CA MET A 204 0.13 3.15 -10.47
C MET A 204 1.08 2.92 -11.63
N LEU A 205 1.70 3.96 -12.19
CA LEU A 205 2.48 3.86 -13.41
C LEU A 205 3.73 2.99 -13.24
N THR A 206 4.55 3.29 -12.23
CA THR A 206 5.81 2.57 -11.98
C THR A 206 5.52 1.16 -11.51
N ALA A 207 4.58 0.99 -10.59
CA ALA A 207 4.14 -0.31 -10.12
C ALA A 207 3.62 -1.18 -11.27
N ALA A 208 2.83 -0.64 -12.20
CA ALA A 208 2.32 -1.36 -13.38
C ALA A 208 3.45 -1.91 -14.26
N VAL A 209 4.47 -1.10 -14.53
CA VAL A 209 5.60 -1.50 -15.38
C VAL A 209 6.48 -2.52 -14.64
N VAL A 210 6.83 -2.23 -13.40
CA VAL A 210 7.72 -3.08 -12.59
C VAL A 210 7.07 -4.43 -12.30
N SER A 211 5.76 -4.47 -11.97
CA SER A 211 5.06 -5.73 -11.72
C SER A 211 4.96 -6.61 -12.96
N ALA A 212 4.77 -6.02 -14.15
CA ALA A 212 4.73 -6.79 -15.40
C ALA A 212 6.01 -7.59 -15.63
N ILE A 213 7.16 -7.04 -15.23
CA ILE A 213 8.47 -7.65 -15.40
C ILE A 213 8.78 -8.58 -14.23
N LEU A 214 8.64 -8.08 -13.00
CA LEU A 214 9.09 -8.79 -11.81
C LEU A 214 8.18 -9.95 -11.43
N MET A 215 6.86 -9.85 -11.60
CA MET A 215 5.98 -10.93 -11.16
C MET A 215 6.22 -12.27 -11.86
N PRO A 216 6.33 -12.32 -13.21
CA PRO A 216 6.68 -13.55 -13.93
C PRO A 216 8.01 -14.18 -13.50
N ILE A 217 8.97 -13.36 -13.03
CA ILE A 217 10.29 -13.81 -12.58
C ILE A 217 10.24 -14.27 -11.12
N LEU A 218 9.68 -13.45 -10.23
CA LEU A 218 9.73 -13.66 -8.78
C LEU A 218 8.76 -14.75 -8.33
N TYR A 219 7.57 -14.85 -8.91
CA TYR A 219 6.59 -15.87 -8.53
C TYR A 219 7.14 -17.31 -8.56
N PRO A 220 7.72 -17.81 -9.67
CA PRO A 220 8.25 -19.17 -9.70
C PRO A 220 9.44 -19.37 -8.74
N ILE A 221 10.25 -18.32 -8.50
CA ILE A 221 11.37 -18.38 -7.55
C ILE A 221 10.86 -18.48 -6.11
N VAL A 222 9.92 -17.63 -5.73
CA VAL A 222 9.32 -17.61 -4.39
C VAL A 222 8.56 -18.92 -4.11
N LYS A 223 7.80 -19.41 -5.10
CA LYS A 223 7.06 -20.66 -5.01
C LYS A 223 7.99 -21.88 -4.92
N SER A 224 9.03 -21.96 -5.74
CA SER A 224 9.99 -23.09 -5.71
C SER A 224 10.79 -23.18 -4.41
N ARG A 225 10.95 -22.05 -3.70
CA ARG A 225 11.58 -21.98 -2.38
C ARG A 225 10.61 -22.20 -1.22
N GLY A 226 9.34 -22.53 -1.48
CA GLY A 226 8.32 -22.73 -0.44
C GLY A 226 7.98 -21.47 0.36
N MET A 227 8.29 -20.29 -0.18
CA MET A 227 8.06 -19.00 0.50
C MET A 227 6.74 -18.35 0.10
N TYR A 228 6.04 -18.87 -0.92
CA TYR A 228 4.76 -18.35 -1.36
C TYR A 228 3.71 -18.55 -0.28
N TRP A 229 3.08 -17.46 0.17
CA TRP A 229 2.30 -17.48 1.41
C TRP A 229 1.10 -18.43 1.37
N GLN A 230 0.43 -18.55 0.22
CA GLN A 230 -0.73 -19.44 0.09
C GLN A 230 -0.32 -20.92 0.20
N ASP A 231 0.92 -21.27 -0.12
CA ASP A 231 1.38 -22.65 0.07
C ASP A 231 1.77 -22.90 1.54
N ARG A 232 1.96 -21.85 2.35
CA ARG A 232 2.39 -21.93 3.75
C ARG A 232 1.24 -21.93 4.76
N TYR A 233 0.18 -21.17 4.50
CA TYR A 233 -0.99 -21.11 5.37
C TYR A 233 -2.26 -20.71 4.59
N GLN A 234 -3.41 -21.22 5.05
CA GLN A 234 -4.73 -20.93 4.47
C GLN A 234 -5.63 -20.24 5.50
N VAL A 235 -6.38 -19.26 5.01
CA VAL A 235 -7.26 -18.43 5.84
C VAL A 235 -8.54 -19.21 6.17
N GLY A 236 -8.88 -19.31 7.46
CA GLY A 236 -10.13 -19.90 7.92
C GLY A 236 -10.20 -21.43 7.89
N GLU A 237 -9.11 -22.12 7.56
CA GLU A 237 -9.01 -23.57 7.79
C GLU A 237 -8.69 -23.84 9.27
N GLU A 238 -9.43 -24.76 9.89
CA GLU A 238 -9.09 -25.26 11.23
C GLU A 238 -8.03 -26.37 11.05
N GLU A 239 -6.90 -26.27 11.76
CA GLU A 239 -5.92 -27.37 11.86
C GLU A 239 -6.53 -28.59 12.57
#